data_AF-K1TAT7-F1
#
_entry.id   AF-K1TAT7-F1
#
_cell.length_a   1.000
_cell.length_b   1.000
_cell.length_c   1.000
_cell.angle_alpha   90.00
_cell.angle_beta   90.00
_cell.angle_gamma   90.00
#
_symmetry.space_group_name_H-M   'P 1'
#
loop_
_entity.id
_entity.type
_entity.pdbx_description
1 polymer ?
#
loop_
_entity_poly.entity_id
_entity_poly.type
_entity_poly.pdbx_seq_one_letter_code
_entity_poly.pdbx_strand_id
1 'polypeptide(L)' 'RMVYNSIGLVTALNPYLGYETSTMLAKEALQSGKGIYDLVLEHKLMDDEELNKILRPENMVHPRKKITE' A
#
# COMPACT_ATOMS: atom_id res chain seq x y z
N ARG A 1 -5.68 15.32 -2.21
CA ARG A 1 -4.52 15.04 -1.33
C ARG A 1 -4.87 14.15 -0.11
N MET A 2 -6.00 13.43 -0.11
CA MET A 2 -6.46 12.66 1.07
C MET A 2 -6.15 11.15 0.98
N VAL A 3 -5.80 10.64 -0.22
CA VAL A 3 -5.68 9.20 -0.49
C VAL A 3 -4.37 8.61 0.04
N TYR A 4 -3.24 9.33 -0.11
CA TYR A 4 -1.90 8.83 0.27
C TYR A 4 -1.71 8.58 1.77
N ASN A 5 -2.54 9.22 2.62
CA ASN A 5 -2.49 9.05 4.08
C ASN A 5 -3.51 8.04 4.60
N SER A 6 -4.20 7.32 3.71
CA SER A 6 -5.23 6.35 4.10
C SER A 6 -4.60 5.00 4.44
N ILE A 7 -5.00 4.43 5.59
CA ILE A 7 -4.68 3.04 5.95
C ILE A 7 -5.26 2.06 4.91
N GLY A 8 -6.36 2.43 4.25
CA GLY A 8 -7.00 1.62 3.21
C GLY A 8 -6.12 1.36 1.97
N LEU A 9 -5.01 2.08 1.80
CA LEU A 9 -4.03 1.78 0.75
C LEU A 9 -3.41 0.41 0.90
N VAL A 10 -3.32 -0.10 2.12
CA VAL A 10 -2.70 -1.40 2.41
C VAL A 10 -3.34 -2.52 1.57
N THR A 11 -4.66 -2.47 1.36
CA THR A 11 -5.39 -3.48 0.57
C THR A 11 -4.95 -3.48 -0.90
N ALA A 12 -4.61 -2.31 -1.45
CA ALA A 12 -4.09 -2.21 -2.82
C ALA A 12 -2.66 -2.77 -2.93
N LEU A 13 -1.91 -2.79 -1.82
CA LEU A 13 -0.53 -3.28 -1.76
C LEU A 13 -0.42 -4.78 -1.43
N ASN A 14 -1.48 -5.41 -0.91
CA ASN A 14 -1.50 -6.84 -0.60
C ASN A 14 -0.95 -7.74 -1.73
N PRO A 15 -1.29 -7.56 -3.02
CA PRO A 15 -0.77 -8.41 -4.09
C PRO A 15 0.74 -8.25 -4.35
N TYR A 16 1.34 -7.16 -3.88
CA TYR A 16 2.74 -6.81 -4.13
C TYR A 16 3.62 -7.13 -2.92
N LEU A 17 3.14 -6.84 -1.72
CA LEU A 17 3.90 -7.00 -0.47
C LEU A 17 3.58 -8.30 0.27
N GLY A 18 2.51 -9.00 -0.13
CA GLY A 18 1.98 -10.16 0.57
C GLY A 18 1.15 -9.80 1.81
N TYR A 19 0.38 -10.77 2.29
CA TYR A 19 -0.57 -10.56 3.40
C TYR A 19 0.11 -10.21 4.73
N GLU A 20 1.21 -10.88 5.07
CA GLU A 20 1.92 -10.68 6.34
C GLU A 20 2.51 -9.28 6.45
N THR A 21 3.30 -8.87 5.45
CA THR A 21 3.90 -7.52 5.36
C THR A 21 2.83 -6.45 5.40
N SER A 22 1.76 -6.63 4.64
CA SER A 22 0.64 -5.69 4.59
C SER A 22 -0.07 -5.57 5.95
N THR A 23 -0.29 -6.69 6.63
CA THR A 23 -0.89 -6.69 7.97
C THR A 23 0.00 -5.98 9.00
N MET A 24 1.32 -6.18 8.91
CA MET A 24 2.31 -5.49 9.75
C MET A 24 2.24 -3.97 9.55
N LEU A 25 2.26 -3.50 8.29
CA LEU A 25 2.17 -2.08 7.96
C LEU A 25 0.84 -1.46 8.43
N ALA A 26 -0.28 -2.16 8.29
CA ALA A 26 -1.58 -1.66 8.77
C ALA A 26 -1.59 -1.46 10.29
N LYS A 27 -0.99 -2.40 11.03
CA LYS A 27 -0.88 -2.31 12.48
C LYS A 27 0.03 -1.15 12.90
N GLU A 28 1.16 -0.99 12.21
CA GLU A 28 2.09 0.11 12.48
C GLU A 28 1.48 1.48 12.15
N ALA A 29 0.77 1.61 11.02
CA ALA A 29 0.06 2.84 10.67
C ALA A 29 -0.97 3.23 11.74
N LEU A 30 -1.69 2.24 12.29
CA LEU A 30 -2.66 2.48 13.37
C LEU A 30 -1.99 2.93 14.68
N GLN A 31 -0.82 2.38 15.01
CA GLN A 31 -0.09 2.68 16.25
C GLN A 31 0.67 4.01 16.17
N SER A 32 1.29 4.29 15.03
CA SER A 32 2.15 5.46 14.82
C SER A 32 1.40 6.68 14.28
N GLY A 33 0.22 6.48 13.67
CA GLY A 33 -0.51 7.51 12.94
C GLY A 33 0.11 7.87 11.59
N LYS A 34 1.16 7.16 11.15
CA LYS A 34 1.79 7.36 9.83
C LYS A 34 0.95 6.79 8.69
N GLY A 35 1.10 7.35 7.50
CA GLY A 35 0.48 6.84 6.28
C GLY A 35 1.17 5.56 5.79
N ILE A 36 0.41 4.69 5.12
CA ILE A 36 0.96 3.47 4.50
C ILE A 36 2.05 3.80 3.48
N TYR A 37 1.89 4.90 2.74
CA TYR A 37 2.88 5.35 1.76
C TYR A 37 4.26 5.54 2.40
N ASP A 38 4.32 6.32 3.47
CA ASP A 38 5.56 6.65 4.17
C ASP A 38 6.20 5.39 4.75
N LEU A 39 5.40 4.53 5.38
CA LEU A 39 5.89 3.28 5.97
C LEU A 39 6.51 2.36 4.92
N VAL A 40 5.93 2.25 3.72
CA VAL A 40 6.50 1.42 2.64
C VAL A 40 7.89 1.91 2.22
N LEU A 41 8.08 3.22 2.12
CA LEU A 41 9.37 3.81 1.79
C LEU A 41 10.37 3.72 2.94
N GLU A 42 9.93 3.95 4.19
CA GLU A 42 10.76 3.82 5.38
C GLU A 42 11.31 2.39 5.53
N HIS A 43 10.46 1.38 5.32
CA HIS A 43 10.84 -0.04 5.34
C HIS A 43 11.56 -0.51 4.07
N LYS A 44 11.73 0.37 3.07
CA LYS A 44 12.37 0.08 1.77
C LYS A 44 11.75 -1.14 1.07
N LEU A 45 10.44 -1.31 1.21
CA LEU A 45 9.71 -2.44 0.63
C LEU A 45 9.45 -2.25 -0.87
N MET A 46 9.50 -0.99 -1.32
CA MET A 46 9.28 -0.58 -2.70
C MET A 46 9.93 0.78 -2.93
N ASP A 47 10.28 1.11 -4.17
CA ASP A 47 10.71 2.46 -4.52
C ASP A 47 9.51 3.41 -4.70
N ASP A 48 9.80 4.71 -4.69
CA ASP A 48 8.80 5.78 -4.80
C ASP A 48 8.06 5.74 -6.15
N GLU A 49 8.73 5.34 -7.22
CA GLU A 49 8.16 5.37 -8.57
C GLU A 49 7.15 4.23 -8.78
N GLU A 50 7.50 3.02 -8.35
CA GLU A 50 6.65 1.83 -8.37
C GLU A 50 5.44 2.02 -7.44
N LEU A 51 5.66 2.54 -6.23
CA LEU A 51 4.60 2.80 -5.27
C LEU A 51 3.61 3.84 -5.82
N ASN A 52 4.12 4.94 -6.38
CA ASN A 52 3.29 5.94 -7.04
C ASN A 52 2.50 5.36 -8.21
N LYS A 53 3.12 4.50 -9.02
CA LYS A 53 2.45 3.82 -10.14
C LYS A 53 1.31 2.93 -9.65
N ILE A 54 1.51 2.16 -8.58
CA ILE A 54 0.49 1.27 -8.03
C ILE A 54 -0.67 2.07 -7.42
N LEU A 55 -0.37 3.16 -6.70
CA LEU A 55 -1.36 3.96 -5.98
C LEU A 55 -2.00 5.07 -6.83
N ARG A 56 -1.77 5.09 -8.14
CA ARG A 56 -2.48 6.00 -9.04
C ARG A 56 -3.99 5.78 -8.95
N PRO A 57 -4.82 6.83 -8.91
CA PRO A 57 -6.28 6.71 -8.79
C PRO A 57 -6.89 5.77 -9.82
N GLU A 58 -6.41 5.79 -11.06
CA GLU A 58 -6.90 4.93 -12.15
C GLU A 58 -6.72 3.43 -11.84
N ASN A 59 -5.71 3.09 -11.05
CA ASN A 59 -5.37 1.73 -10.63
C ASN A 59 -6.06 1.31 -9.32
N MET A 60 -6.81 2.22 -8.68
CA MET A 60 -7.53 1.97 -7.42
C MET A 60 -9.05 1.88 -7.60
N VAL A 61 -9.57 2.35 -8.73
CA VAL A 61 -11.02 2.37 -9.02
C VAL A 61 -11.53 1.10 -9.72
N HIS A 62 -10.64 0.19 -10.11
CA HIS A 62 -10.98 -1.09 -10.73
C HIS A 62 -10.46 -2.26 -9.88
N PRO A 63 -11.25 -3.33 -9.67
CA PRO A 63 -10.75 -4.56 -9.09
C PRO A 63 -9.62 -5.11 -9.96
N ARG A 64 -8.42 -5.29 -9.39
CA ARG A 64 -7.33 -5.95 -10.13
C ARG A 64 -7.68 -7.44 -10.28
N LYS A 65 -7.55 -7.97 -11.50
CA LYS A 65 -7.62 -9.42 -11.72
C LYS A 65 -6.58 -10.08 -10.81
N LYS A 66 -7.01 -11.03 -9.98
CA LYS A 66 -6.09 -11.89 -9.22
C LYS A 66 -5.12 -12.52 -10.22
N ILE A 67 -3.82 -12.38 -9.99
CA ILE A 67 -2.83 -13.26 -10.61
C ILE A 67 -3.04 -14.60 -9.93
N THR A 68 -3.78 -15.50 -10.59
CA THR A 68 -3.82 -16.91 -10.25
C THR A 68 -2.63 -17.58 -10.89
N GLU A 69 -1.69 -18.05 -10.06
CA GLU A 69 -0.90 -19.26 -10.31
C GLU A 69 -0.90 -20.10 -9.03
#